data_AF-A0A9W4USH5-F1
#
_entry.id   AF-A0A9W4USH5-F1
#
_cell.length_a   1.000
_cell.length_b   1.000
_cell.length_c   1.000
_cell.angle_alpha   90.00
_cell.angle_beta   90.00
_cell.angle_gamma   90.00
#
_symmetry.space_group_name_H-M   'P 1'
#
loop_
_entity.id
_entity.type
_entity.pdbx_description
1 polymer ?
#
loop_
_entity_poly.entity_id
_entity_poly.type
_entity_poly.pdbx_seq_one_letter_code
_entity_poly.pdbx_strand_id
1 'polypeptide(L)'
;MYRALAIASSLLALAHGQQVGTQTTETHPGMTWQQCTAKGSCSSKSGKIVLDSNWRWLHSLKGTDNCYDGNKWTSQCKDNKDCASKCALDGADYSGTYGISASGNALTLKFVTKGSYSTNIGSRTYLMKDDSSYEMFTLAPNREFTFDVDVSNLPCGLNGALYFVSMDADGGVKKYSTNKAGAKYGTGYCDAQCPRDLKFINGEGNIEGWQPSDNDQNAGLGKYGSCCSEMDIWEANSVSTAYTPHACTEIGQSRCEGDSCGGTYSSDRYSGVCDADGCDFNSFRMGDKSFYGKGKTVDTSKKFTVVTQFVGSGDSLDIKRFYVQGGKVIGNSQSQIEGVTGNSITTDFCDAQKQAFGDRHSYKEKGGHAGMSKALTGGMVLVMSLWDDHAANMLWLDSSYPTDKDASTPGIGRGECETTSGVPADVEKNSPGASVIYSNIKVGPINSTFG
;
A
#
# COMPACT_ATOMS: atom_id res chain seq x y z
N MET A 1 -31.01 -23.23 59.81
CA MET A 1 -29.78 -23.70 59.14
C MET A 1 -30.26 -24.56 57.98
N TYR A 2 -30.12 -24.28 56.69
CA TYR A 2 -29.03 -23.67 55.92
C TYR A 2 -29.63 -22.97 54.67
N ARG A 3 -29.18 -21.75 54.36
CA ARG A 3 -29.45 -21.09 53.06
C ARG A 3 -28.33 -21.51 52.11
N ALA A 4 -28.67 -22.18 51.02
CA ALA A 4 -27.73 -22.51 49.95
C ALA A 4 -27.45 -21.25 49.12
N LEU A 5 -26.22 -20.73 49.20
CA LEU A 5 -25.69 -19.78 48.22
C LEU A 5 -25.29 -20.56 46.96
N ALA A 6 -25.95 -20.28 45.84
CA ALA A 6 -25.44 -20.65 44.53
C ALA A 6 -24.49 -19.53 44.06
N ILE A 7 -23.18 -19.77 44.13
CA ILE A 7 -22.17 -18.93 43.50
C ILE A 7 -22.08 -19.37 42.04
N ALA A 8 -22.66 -18.58 41.14
CA ALA A 8 -22.45 -18.72 39.71
C ALA A 8 -21.05 -18.17 39.38
N SER A 9 -20.07 -19.07 39.24
CA SER A 9 -18.75 -18.73 38.70
C SER A 9 -18.87 -18.51 37.19
N SER A 10 -19.09 -17.26 36.77
CA SER A 10 -18.89 -16.83 35.39
C SER A 10 -17.39 -16.88 35.07
N LEU A 11 -16.97 -17.96 34.42
CA LEU A 11 -15.69 -18.04 33.72
C LEU A 11 -15.73 -17.05 32.54
N LEU A 12 -15.36 -15.79 32.80
CA LEU A 12 -14.93 -14.85 31.77
C LEU A 12 -13.64 -15.42 31.17
N ALA A 13 -13.75 -16.11 30.04
CA ALA A 13 -12.61 -16.36 29.18
C ALA A 13 -12.08 -14.99 28.73
N LEU A 14 -11.02 -14.51 29.38
CA LEU A 14 -10.24 -13.38 28.89
C LEU A 14 -9.66 -13.82 27.55
N ALA A 15 -10.28 -13.38 26.45
CA ALA A 15 -9.72 -13.53 25.12
C ALA A 15 -8.47 -12.64 25.05
N HIS A 16 -7.31 -13.25 25.21
CA HIS A 16 -6.01 -12.64 25.01
C HIS A 16 -5.74 -12.66 23.50
N GLY A 17 -5.31 -11.56 22.91
CA GLY A 17 -5.01 -11.47 21.49
C GLY A 17 -3.94 -10.43 21.20
N GLN A 18 -3.53 -10.22 19.94
CA GLN A 18 -2.35 -9.43 19.54
C GLN A 18 -2.09 -8.24 20.47
N GLN A 19 -1.07 -8.38 21.30
CA GLN A 19 -0.86 -7.54 22.47
C GLN A 19 0.00 -6.31 22.14
N VAL A 20 0.13 -5.43 23.12
CA VAL A 20 0.95 -4.21 23.04
C VAL A 20 2.17 -4.35 23.94
N GLY A 21 3.35 -4.25 23.33
CA GLY A 21 4.64 -4.17 24.01
C GLY A 21 4.87 -2.76 24.56
N THR A 22 5.79 -2.66 25.51
CA THR A 22 6.11 -1.38 26.18
C THR A 22 7.62 -1.18 26.34
N GLN A 23 8.44 -1.93 25.62
CA GLN A 23 9.90 -1.81 25.68
C GLN A 23 10.38 -0.53 24.98
N THR A 24 9.69 -0.15 23.90
CA THR A 24 9.85 1.08 23.13
C THR A 24 8.56 1.88 23.18
N THR A 25 8.65 3.17 23.51
CA THR A 25 7.47 4.05 23.50
C THR A 25 7.05 4.34 22.06
N GLU A 26 5.81 4.03 21.69
CA GLU A 26 5.26 4.40 20.38
C GLU A 26 4.96 5.91 20.32
N THR A 27 5.69 6.64 19.48
CA THR A 27 5.50 8.08 19.24
C THR A 27 5.43 8.35 17.73
N HIS A 28 4.22 8.59 17.22
CA HIS A 28 3.99 8.83 15.79
C HIS A 28 4.62 10.17 15.32
N PRO A 29 5.45 10.18 14.26
CA PRO A 29 5.93 11.42 13.66
C PRO A 29 4.78 12.29 13.16
N GLY A 30 4.79 13.59 13.48
CA GLY A 30 3.77 14.53 13.05
C GLY A 30 3.89 14.88 11.56
N MET A 31 2.79 14.85 10.82
CA MET A 31 2.72 15.25 9.41
C MET A 31 1.40 16.00 9.16
N THR A 32 1.49 17.26 8.76
CA THR A 32 0.30 18.04 8.38
C THR A 32 -0.12 17.74 6.94
N TRP A 33 -1.42 17.87 6.69
CA TRP A 33 -2.02 17.82 5.37
C TRP A 33 -3.09 18.92 5.27
N GLN A 34 -3.71 19.10 4.11
CA GLN A 34 -4.65 20.18 3.89
C GLN A 34 -6.00 19.71 3.37
N GLN A 35 -7.08 20.26 3.92
CA GLN A 35 -8.42 20.12 3.39
C GLN A 35 -8.84 21.40 2.68
N CYS A 36 -9.13 21.31 1.39
CA CYS A 36 -9.51 22.42 0.53
C CYS A 36 -11.02 22.45 0.28
N THR A 37 -11.58 23.65 0.20
CA THR A 37 -13.00 23.88 -0.15
C THR A 37 -13.17 24.54 -1.51
N ALA A 38 -12.17 25.29 -1.95
CA ALA A 38 -12.06 25.91 -3.27
C ALA A 38 -10.59 26.19 -3.57
N LYS A 39 -10.27 26.56 -4.81
CA LYS A 39 -8.92 26.98 -5.22
C LYS A 39 -8.39 28.08 -4.30
N GLY A 40 -7.21 27.87 -3.74
CA GLY A 40 -6.57 28.80 -2.80
C GLY A 40 -7.19 28.85 -1.40
N SER A 41 -8.22 28.06 -1.11
CA SER A 41 -8.90 28.00 0.18
C SER A 41 -8.72 26.62 0.81
N CYS A 42 -7.59 26.46 1.51
CA CYS A 42 -7.22 25.21 2.18
C CYS A 42 -6.91 25.45 3.66
N SER A 43 -7.41 24.56 4.51
CA SER A 43 -7.16 24.54 5.95
C SER A 43 -6.17 23.44 6.29
N SER A 44 -5.19 23.75 7.15
CA SER A 44 -4.26 22.74 7.64
C SER A 44 -4.94 21.79 8.61
N LYS A 45 -4.60 20.51 8.52
CA LYS A 45 -4.99 19.43 9.42
C LYS A 45 -3.74 18.85 10.05
N SER A 46 -3.80 18.61 11.35
CA SER A 46 -2.73 17.91 12.05
C SER A 46 -2.95 16.41 11.90
N GLY A 47 -2.04 15.74 11.20
CA GLY A 47 -1.99 14.28 11.13
C GLY A 47 -0.71 13.75 11.78
N LYS A 48 -0.61 12.43 11.84
CA LYS A 48 0.59 11.72 12.28
C LYS A 48 0.83 10.51 11.38
N ILE A 49 2.03 9.95 11.40
CA ILE A 49 2.38 8.77 10.61
C ILE A 49 2.60 7.57 11.54
N VAL A 50 2.07 6.42 11.15
CA VAL A 50 2.31 5.16 11.86
C VAL A 50 2.91 4.11 10.94
N LEU A 51 3.91 3.38 11.44
CA LEU A 51 4.52 2.24 10.76
C LEU A 51 3.60 1.02 10.81
N ASP A 52 3.50 0.31 9.69
CA ASP A 52 2.81 -0.97 9.58
C ASP A 52 3.32 -2.03 10.56
N SER A 53 2.39 -2.85 11.06
CA SER A 53 2.68 -3.86 12.07
C SER A 53 3.70 -4.93 11.66
N ASN A 54 3.87 -5.22 10.37
CA ASN A 54 4.75 -6.28 9.89
C ASN A 54 6.24 -5.95 10.09
N TRP A 55 6.59 -4.66 10.08
CA TRP A 55 7.96 -4.17 10.34
C TRP A 55 8.31 -4.11 11.83
N ARG A 56 7.30 -4.09 12.70
CA ARG A 56 7.53 -3.88 14.13
C ARG A 56 8.19 -5.10 14.76
N TRP A 57 8.93 -4.84 15.83
CA TRP A 57 9.40 -5.89 16.70
C TRP A 57 8.22 -6.64 17.33
N LEU A 58 8.24 -7.96 17.20
CA LEU A 58 7.25 -8.87 17.76
C LEU A 58 7.90 -9.80 18.77
N HIS A 59 7.58 -9.61 20.04
CA HIS A 59 8.19 -10.36 21.14
C HIS A 59 7.13 -10.96 22.07
N SER A 60 7.57 -11.86 22.94
CA SER A 60 6.76 -12.47 23.99
C SER A 60 6.27 -11.41 24.97
N LEU A 61 4.99 -11.43 25.34
CA LEU A 61 4.40 -10.54 26.34
C LEU A 61 5.10 -10.64 27.70
N LYS A 62 5.78 -11.76 27.98
CA LYS A 62 6.48 -12.02 29.24
C LYS A 62 7.90 -11.44 29.30
N GLY A 63 8.46 -10.98 28.19
CA GLY A 63 9.86 -10.58 28.12
C GLY A 63 10.25 -10.03 26.76
N THR A 64 11.50 -10.25 26.37
CA THR A 64 12.08 -9.74 25.11
C THR A 64 12.42 -10.84 24.12
N ASP A 65 12.01 -12.08 24.38
CA ASP A 65 12.22 -13.18 23.44
C ASP A 65 11.35 -12.96 22.20
N ASN A 66 11.94 -13.02 21.01
CA ASN A 66 11.24 -12.81 19.75
C ASN A 66 10.16 -13.89 19.56
N CYS A 67 8.95 -13.48 19.20
CA CYS A 67 7.93 -14.39 18.67
C CYS A 67 8.12 -14.66 17.17
N TYR A 68 8.78 -13.73 16.48
CA TYR A 68 9.15 -13.83 15.09
C TYR A 68 10.56 -13.27 14.91
N ASP A 69 11.45 -14.03 14.28
CA ASP A 69 12.88 -13.69 14.12
C ASP A 69 13.38 -14.13 12.73
N GLY A 70 14.07 -13.23 12.03
CA GLY A 70 14.37 -13.39 10.60
C GLY A 70 13.08 -13.61 9.82
N ASN A 71 12.91 -14.79 9.22
CA ASN A 71 11.73 -15.18 8.46
C ASN A 71 10.89 -16.30 9.12
N LYS A 72 11.01 -16.50 10.45
CA LYS A 72 10.37 -17.62 11.15
C LYS A 72 9.67 -17.18 12.43
N TRP A 73 8.51 -17.80 12.69
CA TRP A 73 7.92 -17.83 14.03
C TRP A 73 8.76 -18.71 14.97
N THR A 74 8.84 -18.32 16.24
CA THR A 74 9.62 -19.03 17.26
C THR A 74 8.72 -19.90 18.16
N SER A 75 9.31 -20.64 19.09
CA SER A 75 8.57 -21.47 20.06
C SER A 75 7.81 -20.69 21.14
N GLN A 76 7.81 -19.35 21.11
CA GLN A 76 7.09 -18.51 22.08
C GLN A 76 5.56 -18.68 21.96
N CYS A 77 5.08 -19.09 20.79
CA CYS A 77 3.70 -19.47 20.54
C CYS A 77 3.62 -20.64 19.56
N LYS A 78 2.49 -21.35 19.53
CA LYS A 78 2.37 -22.61 18.78
C LYS A 78 1.29 -22.62 17.68
N ASP A 79 0.32 -21.72 17.76
CA ASP A 79 -0.81 -21.62 16.84
C ASP A 79 -1.27 -20.16 16.77
N ASN A 80 -2.14 -19.86 15.81
CA ASN A 80 -2.57 -18.49 15.49
C ASN A 80 -3.16 -17.74 16.70
N LYS A 81 -4.00 -18.42 17.50
CA LYS A 81 -4.64 -17.83 18.69
C LYS A 81 -3.64 -17.67 19.82
N ASP A 82 -2.77 -18.66 20.01
CA ASP A 82 -1.71 -18.62 21.01
C ASP A 82 -0.74 -17.47 20.72
N CYS A 83 -0.33 -17.27 19.45
CA CYS A 83 0.53 -16.16 19.03
C CYS A 83 -0.11 -14.81 19.26
N ALA A 84 -1.39 -14.64 18.91
CA ALA A 84 -2.12 -13.44 19.28
C ALA A 84 -2.08 -13.21 20.79
N SER A 85 -2.37 -14.23 21.59
CA SER A 85 -2.43 -14.07 23.05
C SER A 85 -1.09 -13.77 23.73
N LYS A 86 0.02 -14.30 23.20
CA LYS A 86 1.33 -14.30 23.84
C LYS A 86 2.33 -13.34 23.24
N CYS A 87 2.08 -12.80 22.05
CA CYS A 87 3.01 -11.94 21.36
C CYS A 87 2.51 -10.50 21.33
N ALA A 88 3.45 -9.56 21.44
CA ALA A 88 3.18 -8.15 21.58
C ALA A 88 3.94 -7.36 20.51
N LEU A 89 3.23 -6.46 19.82
CA LEU A 89 3.85 -5.46 18.95
C LEU A 89 4.38 -4.32 19.81
N ASP A 90 5.64 -3.96 19.61
CA ASP A 90 6.26 -2.87 20.34
C ASP A 90 6.27 -1.55 19.54
N GLY A 91 6.67 -0.46 20.21
CA GLY A 91 6.88 0.84 19.58
C GLY A 91 8.03 0.83 18.56
N ALA A 92 8.10 1.88 17.75
CA ALA A 92 9.08 2.02 16.69
C ALA A 92 10.01 3.22 16.90
N ASP A 93 11.33 2.99 16.78
CA ASP A 93 12.30 4.06 16.51
C ASP A 93 12.29 4.40 15.01
N TYR A 94 11.34 5.26 14.63
CA TYR A 94 11.07 5.65 13.24
C TYR A 94 12.32 6.07 12.48
N SER A 95 13.12 6.98 13.04
CA SER A 95 14.27 7.53 12.31
C SER A 95 15.52 6.65 12.39
N GLY A 96 15.83 6.07 13.56
CA GLY A 96 17.08 5.35 13.75
C GLY A 96 17.03 3.91 13.22
N THR A 97 15.87 3.25 13.32
CA THR A 97 15.70 1.86 12.87
C THR A 97 15.11 1.77 11.46
N TYR A 98 14.10 2.58 11.15
CA TYR A 98 13.34 2.43 9.90
C TYR A 98 13.64 3.52 8.85
N GLY A 99 14.42 4.55 9.19
CA GLY A 99 14.75 5.64 8.26
C GLY A 99 13.54 6.47 7.85
N ILE A 100 12.52 6.53 8.70
CA ILE A 100 11.29 7.29 8.51
C ILE A 100 11.42 8.62 9.26
N SER A 101 11.22 9.73 8.57
CA SER A 101 11.19 11.04 9.20
C SER A 101 10.07 11.91 8.60
N ALA A 102 9.42 12.69 9.47
CA ALA A 102 8.39 13.64 9.07
C ALA A 102 8.71 15.03 9.63
N SER A 103 8.49 16.06 8.81
CA SER A 103 8.65 17.46 9.21
C SER A 103 7.66 18.34 8.47
N GLY A 104 6.87 19.12 9.21
CA GLY A 104 5.81 19.93 8.63
C GLY A 104 4.81 19.05 7.87
N ASN A 105 4.74 19.24 6.55
CA ASN A 105 3.84 18.50 5.66
C ASN A 105 4.56 17.45 4.80
N ALA A 106 5.79 17.06 5.14
CA ALA A 106 6.62 16.16 4.37
C ALA A 106 7.00 14.91 5.16
N LEU A 107 6.96 13.76 4.49
CA LEU A 107 7.39 12.44 4.95
C LEU A 107 8.51 11.95 4.04
N THR A 108 9.65 11.60 4.61
CA THR A 108 10.76 10.94 3.91
C THR A 108 10.84 9.49 4.34
N LEU A 109 10.88 8.58 3.38
CA LEU A 109 11.13 7.16 3.59
C LEU A 109 12.46 6.79 2.93
N LYS A 110 13.39 6.22 3.72
CA LYS A 110 14.63 5.64 3.20
C LYS A 110 14.43 4.17 2.89
N PHE A 111 15.14 3.69 1.88
CA PHE A 111 15.05 2.29 1.47
C PHE A 111 15.78 1.36 2.44
N VAL A 112 17.07 1.58 2.68
CA VAL A 112 17.85 0.75 3.62
C VAL A 112 18.32 1.57 4.82
N THR A 113 18.03 1.07 6.03
CA THR A 113 18.50 1.68 7.28
C THR A 113 19.29 0.66 8.09
N LYS A 114 20.60 0.91 8.23
CA LYS A 114 21.51 0.05 9.01
C LYS A 114 21.60 0.56 10.43
N GLY A 115 21.00 -0.17 11.37
CA GLY A 115 21.15 0.05 12.80
C GLY A 115 22.34 -0.72 13.37
N SER A 116 22.56 -0.63 14.68
CA SER A 116 23.66 -1.33 15.35
C SER A 116 23.51 -2.86 15.37
N TYR A 117 22.28 -3.37 15.25
CA TYR A 117 21.96 -4.79 15.42
C TYR A 117 21.08 -5.37 14.31
N SER A 118 20.63 -4.53 13.36
CA SER A 118 19.70 -4.92 12.31
C SER A 118 19.89 -4.06 11.06
N THR A 119 19.41 -4.56 9.93
CA THR A 119 19.24 -3.78 8.70
C THR A 119 17.78 -3.83 8.32
N ASN A 120 17.13 -2.68 8.29
CA ASN A 120 15.76 -2.52 7.82
C ASN A 120 15.76 -2.28 6.31
N ILE A 121 14.84 -2.95 5.60
CA ILE A 121 14.57 -2.76 4.17
C ILE A 121 13.12 -2.28 4.01
N GLY A 122 12.95 -1.18 3.28
CA GLY A 122 11.66 -0.59 2.98
C GLY A 122 10.87 -0.11 4.20
N SER A 123 9.67 0.39 3.93
CA SER A 123 8.67 0.69 4.96
C SER A 123 7.29 0.87 4.34
N ARG A 124 6.24 0.59 5.11
CA ARG A 124 4.86 0.94 4.81
C ARG A 124 4.27 1.73 5.97
N THR A 125 3.64 2.86 5.68
CA THR A 125 3.14 3.78 6.68
C THR A 125 1.73 4.27 6.38
N TYR A 126 0.99 4.63 7.42
CA TYR A 126 -0.39 5.11 7.33
C TYR A 126 -0.54 6.52 7.89
N LEU A 127 -1.40 7.33 7.28
CA LEU A 127 -1.78 8.62 7.84
C LEU A 127 -2.84 8.44 8.94
N MET A 128 -2.55 8.98 10.12
CA MET A 128 -3.38 8.92 11.32
C MET A 128 -4.16 10.21 11.51
N LYS A 129 -5.42 10.07 11.94
CA LYS A 129 -6.28 11.16 12.42
C LYS A 129 -5.91 11.56 13.85
N ASP A 130 -5.73 10.56 14.70
CA ASP A 130 -5.40 10.65 16.12
C ASP A 130 -4.53 9.45 16.51
N ASP A 131 -4.21 9.24 17.79
CA ASP A 131 -3.30 8.15 18.21
C ASP A 131 -3.90 6.75 18.09
N SER A 132 -5.17 6.60 17.72
CA SER A 132 -5.87 5.31 17.71
C SER A 132 -6.73 5.07 16.47
N SER A 133 -6.75 6.00 15.52
CA SER A 133 -7.52 5.90 14.28
C SER A 133 -6.74 6.42 13.09
N TYR A 134 -6.76 5.67 11.99
CA TYR A 134 -6.34 6.15 10.69
C TYR A 134 -7.22 7.32 10.23
N GLU A 135 -6.65 8.22 9.42
CA GLU A 135 -7.46 9.21 8.70
C GLU A 135 -8.14 8.53 7.51
N MET A 136 -9.47 8.68 7.44
CA MET A 136 -10.30 8.04 6.42
C MET A 136 -10.66 9.05 5.34
N PHE A 137 -10.40 8.69 4.09
CA PHE A 137 -10.61 9.57 2.94
C PHE A 137 -11.76 9.09 2.07
N THR A 138 -12.78 9.92 1.93
CA THR A 138 -13.80 9.78 0.89
C THR A 138 -13.33 10.52 -0.37
N LEU A 139 -13.05 9.75 -1.41
CA LEU A 139 -12.41 10.17 -2.66
C LEU A 139 -13.38 10.21 -3.84
N ALA A 140 -14.60 9.68 -3.70
CA ALA A 140 -15.63 9.79 -4.72
C ALA A 140 -17.00 10.12 -4.09
N PRO A 141 -17.93 10.69 -4.87
CA PRO A 141 -17.74 11.25 -6.22
C PRO A 141 -17.22 12.70 -6.19
N ASN A 142 -16.62 13.14 -7.30
CA ASN A 142 -16.21 14.53 -7.57
C ASN A 142 -15.26 15.09 -6.50
N ARG A 143 -14.24 14.32 -6.14
CA ARG A 143 -13.18 14.75 -5.23
C ARG A 143 -11.83 14.69 -5.94
N GLU A 144 -10.89 15.39 -5.34
CA GLU A 144 -9.53 15.54 -5.82
C GLU A 144 -8.55 15.27 -4.67
N PHE A 145 -7.56 14.44 -4.94
CA PHE A 145 -6.43 14.15 -4.06
C PHE A 145 -5.14 14.57 -4.75
N THR A 146 -4.32 15.34 -4.05
CA THR A 146 -3.10 15.95 -4.58
C THR A 146 -1.98 15.86 -3.57
N PHE A 147 -0.76 15.67 -4.06
CA PHE A 147 0.46 15.69 -3.25
C PHE A 147 1.65 16.11 -4.11
N ASP A 148 2.71 16.57 -3.46
CA ASP A 148 4.01 16.74 -4.09
C ASP A 148 4.88 15.51 -3.80
N VAL A 149 5.69 15.10 -4.78
CA VAL A 149 6.58 13.95 -4.64
C VAL A 149 7.96 14.24 -5.22
N ASP A 150 8.98 13.74 -4.53
CA ASP A 150 10.36 13.67 -5.03
C ASP A 150 10.78 12.20 -5.13
N VAL A 151 10.92 11.75 -6.38
CA VAL A 151 11.38 10.40 -6.75
C VAL A 151 12.78 10.42 -7.35
N SER A 152 13.50 11.55 -7.30
CA SER A 152 14.78 11.73 -7.99
C SER A 152 15.85 10.73 -7.55
N ASN A 153 15.70 10.20 -6.33
CA ASN A 153 16.57 9.21 -5.69
C ASN A 153 15.97 7.79 -5.68
N LEU A 154 15.01 7.49 -6.56
CA LEU A 154 14.44 6.15 -6.74
C LEU A 154 14.90 5.54 -8.09
N PRO A 155 15.86 4.62 -8.10
CA PRO A 155 16.30 3.93 -9.31
C PRO A 155 15.28 2.87 -9.78
N CYS A 156 15.58 2.21 -10.90
CA CYS A 156 14.93 0.98 -11.36
C CYS A 156 14.84 -0.06 -10.24
N GLY A 157 13.75 -0.81 -10.19
CA GLY A 157 13.57 -1.89 -9.22
C GLY A 157 12.97 -1.46 -7.88
N LEU A 158 12.82 -0.16 -7.63
CA LEU A 158 12.14 0.37 -6.45
C LEU A 158 10.77 0.93 -6.81
N ASN A 159 9.88 0.96 -5.83
CA ASN A 159 8.60 1.63 -5.92
C ASN A 159 8.37 2.47 -4.65
N GLY A 160 8.33 3.78 -4.84
CA GLY A 160 7.77 4.69 -3.86
C GLY A 160 6.27 4.82 -4.09
N ALA A 161 5.46 4.01 -3.40
CA ALA A 161 4.02 4.00 -3.59
C ALA A 161 3.26 4.92 -2.60
N LEU A 162 2.26 5.64 -3.11
CA LEU A 162 1.24 6.34 -2.34
C LEU A 162 -0.13 5.93 -2.88
N TYR A 163 -0.95 5.31 -2.02
CA TYR A 163 -2.16 4.61 -2.45
C TYR A 163 -3.21 4.55 -1.34
N PHE A 164 -4.38 4.03 -1.66
CA PHE A 164 -5.50 3.92 -0.74
C PHE A 164 -6.03 2.49 -0.68
N VAL A 165 -6.32 2.02 0.53
CA VAL A 165 -6.90 0.69 0.75
C VAL A 165 -8.12 0.76 1.68
N SER A 166 -9.09 -0.13 1.49
CA SER A 166 -10.33 -0.19 2.28
C SER A 166 -10.15 -0.91 3.64
N MET A 167 -9.12 -0.50 4.40
CA MET A 167 -8.89 -0.91 5.78
C MET A 167 -9.93 -0.28 6.74
N ASP A 168 -10.11 -0.91 7.91
CA ASP A 168 -10.89 -0.31 9.00
C ASP A 168 -10.11 0.83 9.69
N ALA A 169 -10.79 1.91 10.03
CA ALA A 169 -10.19 3.09 10.65
C ALA A 169 -9.44 2.79 11.97
N ASP A 170 -9.86 1.77 12.72
CA ASP A 170 -9.23 1.38 13.98
C ASP A 170 -8.23 0.22 13.84
N GLY A 171 -7.90 -0.18 12.60
CA GLY A 171 -7.05 -1.33 12.32
C GLY A 171 -7.69 -2.68 12.66
N GLY A 172 -9.02 -2.72 12.80
CA GLY A 172 -9.81 -3.93 13.02
C GLY A 172 -10.14 -4.23 14.48
N VAL A 173 -9.82 -3.34 15.43
CA VAL A 173 -10.04 -3.56 16.89
C VAL A 173 -11.51 -3.82 17.21
N LYS A 174 -12.45 -3.09 16.60
CA LYS A 174 -13.89 -3.31 16.81
C LYS A 174 -14.39 -4.64 16.25
N LYS A 175 -13.81 -5.10 15.13
CA LYS A 175 -14.22 -6.36 14.48
C LYS A 175 -13.59 -7.57 15.18
N TYR A 176 -12.34 -7.43 15.63
CA TYR A 176 -11.53 -8.50 16.17
C TYR A 176 -11.11 -8.17 17.59
N SER A 177 -11.89 -8.65 18.56
CA SER A 177 -11.66 -8.36 19.98
C SER A 177 -10.29 -8.84 20.48
N THR A 178 -9.63 -9.74 19.76
CA THR A 178 -8.27 -10.19 20.00
C THR A 178 -7.22 -9.20 19.48
N ASN A 179 -7.51 -8.32 18.53
CA ASN A 179 -6.58 -7.24 18.19
C ASN A 179 -6.61 -6.16 19.28
N LYS A 180 -5.56 -6.07 20.11
CA LYS A 180 -5.41 -5.04 21.15
C LYS A 180 -4.49 -3.89 20.74
N ALA A 181 -3.77 -4.03 19.63
CA ALA A 181 -2.80 -3.05 19.17
C ALA A 181 -3.47 -1.98 18.28
N GLY A 182 -4.24 -2.40 17.28
CA GLY A 182 -5.03 -1.50 16.42
C GLY A 182 -4.21 -0.55 15.55
N ALA A 183 -4.89 0.48 15.04
CA ALA A 183 -4.30 1.50 14.17
C ALA A 183 -3.07 2.19 14.80
N LYS A 184 -3.02 2.30 16.14
CA LYS A 184 -1.87 2.84 16.86
C LYS A 184 -0.55 2.12 16.52
N TYR A 185 -0.63 0.83 16.19
CA TYR A 185 0.52 0.00 15.82
C TYR A 185 0.46 -0.49 14.37
N GLY A 186 -0.34 0.16 13.52
CA GLY A 186 -0.36 -0.14 12.09
C GLY A 186 -0.95 -1.51 11.74
N THR A 187 -1.92 -2.01 12.50
CA THR A 187 -2.56 -3.31 12.21
C THR A 187 -3.69 -3.20 11.18
N GLY A 188 -4.10 -4.34 10.64
CA GLY A 188 -5.31 -4.47 9.83
C GLY A 188 -5.11 -4.19 8.34
N TYR A 189 -3.86 -4.22 7.86
CA TYR A 189 -3.55 -4.04 6.45
C TYR A 189 -4.26 -5.07 5.57
N CYS A 190 -4.61 -4.62 4.38
CA CYS A 190 -5.16 -5.39 3.28
C CYS A 190 -4.92 -4.61 1.99
N ASP A 191 -4.90 -5.30 0.88
CA ASP A 191 -4.85 -4.71 -0.46
C ASP A 191 -5.42 -5.70 -1.49
N ALA A 192 -5.35 -5.37 -2.79
CA ALA A 192 -5.92 -6.19 -3.84
C ALA A 192 -5.08 -7.42 -4.21
N GLN A 193 -3.86 -7.54 -3.67
CA GLN A 193 -3.01 -8.72 -3.78
C GLN A 193 -3.34 -9.79 -2.73
N CYS A 194 -4.26 -9.51 -1.79
CA CYS A 194 -4.61 -10.42 -0.71
C CYS A 194 -3.38 -10.97 0.07
N PRO A 195 -2.45 -10.10 0.53
CA PRO A 195 -1.13 -10.45 1.04
C PRO A 195 -1.20 -11.49 2.16
N ARG A 196 -0.40 -12.54 2.00
CA ARG A 196 -0.26 -13.66 2.95
C ARG A 196 0.98 -13.55 3.84
N ASP A 197 1.79 -12.52 3.65
CA ASP A 197 3.01 -12.25 4.42
C ASP A 197 2.76 -11.51 5.74
N LEU A 198 1.52 -11.06 5.96
CA LEU A 198 1.14 -10.40 7.20
C LEU A 198 1.22 -11.37 8.38
N LYS A 199 2.00 -10.99 9.40
CA LYS A 199 2.15 -11.76 10.64
C LYS A 199 0.85 -11.84 11.46
N PHE A 200 -0.04 -10.85 11.34
CA PHE A 200 -1.34 -10.84 12.01
C PHE A 200 -2.46 -10.46 11.05
N ILE A 201 -3.53 -11.26 11.05
CA ILE A 201 -4.75 -11.03 10.27
C ILE A 201 -5.95 -11.37 11.16
N ASN A 202 -6.97 -10.50 11.17
CA ASN A 202 -8.19 -10.68 11.98
C ASN A 202 -7.93 -10.88 13.49
N GLY A 203 -6.89 -10.25 14.02
CA GLY A 203 -6.49 -10.38 15.43
C GLY A 203 -5.94 -11.76 15.81
N GLU A 204 -5.54 -12.56 14.83
CA GLU A 204 -4.88 -13.86 14.99
C GLU A 204 -3.47 -13.78 14.39
N GLY A 205 -2.49 -14.48 14.98
CA GLY A 205 -1.19 -14.68 14.31
C GLY A 205 -1.37 -15.48 13.02
N ASN A 206 -0.39 -15.43 12.11
CA ASN A 206 -0.42 -16.16 10.84
C ASN A 206 0.66 -17.26 10.79
N ILE A 207 0.87 -17.96 11.90
CA ILE A 207 1.91 -18.99 12.04
C ILE A 207 1.54 -20.29 11.33
N GLU A 208 0.25 -20.63 11.26
CA GLU A 208 -0.22 -21.83 10.58
C GLU A 208 0.22 -21.84 9.12
N GLY A 209 0.89 -22.91 8.70
CA GLY A 209 1.35 -23.07 7.32
C GLY A 209 2.49 -22.13 6.90
N TRP A 210 3.08 -21.36 7.82
CA TRP A 210 4.10 -20.37 7.50
C TRP A 210 5.28 -20.97 6.72
N GLN A 211 5.52 -20.46 5.51
CA GLN A 211 6.65 -20.80 4.67
C GLN A 211 7.60 -19.60 4.60
N PRO A 212 8.85 -19.72 5.09
CA PRO A 212 9.87 -18.70 4.89
C PRO A 212 10.07 -18.40 3.40
N SER A 213 10.24 -17.12 3.05
CA SER A 213 10.62 -16.74 1.69
C SER A 213 12.01 -17.30 1.36
N ASP A 214 12.22 -17.69 0.10
CA ASP A 214 13.51 -18.15 -0.41
C ASP A 214 14.44 -16.99 -0.82
N ASN A 215 13.87 -15.81 -1.06
CA ASN A 215 14.59 -14.62 -1.51
C ASN A 215 14.44 -13.40 -0.58
N ASP A 216 13.63 -13.48 0.48
CA ASP A 216 13.54 -12.47 1.56
C ASP A 216 13.87 -13.10 2.93
N GLN A 217 14.90 -12.58 3.58
CA GLN A 217 15.35 -13.07 4.90
C GLN A 217 14.45 -12.67 6.08
N ASN A 218 13.50 -11.74 5.86
CA ASN A 218 12.61 -11.18 6.88
C ASN A 218 11.13 -11.56 6.66
N ALA A 219 10.78 -12.10 5.50
CA ALA A 219 9.40 -12.41 5.12
C ALA A 219 9.14 -13.90 4.88
N GLY A 220 7.86 -14.24 4.79
CA GLY A 220 7.36 -15.56 4.49
C GLY A 220 5.87 -15.47 4.24
N LEU A 221 5.22 -16.59 3.95
CA LEU A 221 3.79 -16.65 3.63
C LEU A 221 3.07 -17.56 4.61
N GLY A 222 2.07 -17.03 5.30
CA GLY A 222 1.18 -17.80 6.16
C GLY A 222 0.06 -18.49 5.39
N LYS A 223 -0.79 -19.19 6.14
CA LYS A 223 -2.00 -19.82 5.62
C LYS A 223 -3.03 -18.80 5.14
N TYR A 224 -3.17 -17.66 5.81
CA TYR A 224 -4.20 -16.68 5.52
C TYR A 224 -3.63 -15.45 4.81
N GLY A 225 -4.47 -14.79 4.01
CA GLY A 225 -4.20 -13.48 3.42
C GLY A 225 -5.29 -12.45 3.75
N SER A 226 -5.04 -11.18 3.47
CA SER A 226 -5.92 -10.05 3.82
C SER A 226 -6.26 -9.20 2.59
N CYS A 227 -7.48 -9.33 2.08
CA CYS A 227 -7.96 -8.71 0.85
C CYS A 227 -8.76 -7.44 1.13
N CYS A 228 -8.63 -6.41 0.30
CA CYS A 228 -9.60 -5.32 0.17
C CYS A 228 -9.40 -4.51 -1.11
N SER A 229 -10.38 -3.67 -1.45
CA SER A 229 -10.25 -2.75 -2.59
C SER A 229 -9.08 -1.79 -2.42
N GLU A 230 -8.42 -1.49 -3.52
CA GLU A 230 -7.19 -0.70 -3.58
C GLU A 230 -7.25 0.31 -4.72
N MET A 231 -6.78 1.52 -4.46
CA MET A 231 -6.59 2.56 -5.46
C MET A 231 -5.15 3.04 -5.38
N ASP A 232 -4.34 2.58 -6.32
CA ASP A 232 -2.98 3.02 -6.51
C ASP A 232 -2.97 4.38 -7.19
N ILE A 233 -2.95 5.42 -6.36
CA ILE A 233 -2.79 6.79 -6.84
C ILE A 233 -1.43 6.94 -7.51
N TRP A 234 -0.41 6.30 -6.96
CA TRP A 234 0.97 6.51 -7.37
C TRP A 234 1.81 5.30 -7.02
N GLU A 235 2.27 4.60 -8.05
CA GLU A 235 3.39 3.68 -7.95
C GLU A 235 4.46 4.18 -8.91
N ALA A 236 5.67 4.42 -8.42
CA ALA A 236 6.70 5.05 -9.24
C ALA A 236 8.12 4.90 -8.72
N ASN A 237 9.03 5.05 -9.67
CA ASN A 237 10.41 5.46 -9.43
C ASN A 237 10.78 6.58 -10.42
N SER A 238 12.06 6.92 -10.54
CA SER A 238 12.49 7.99 -11.45
C SER A 238 12.34 7.66 -12.94
N VAL A 239 12.00 6.42 -13.32
CA VAL A 239 11.91 5.96 -14.71
C VAL A 239 10.46 5.82 -15.16
N SER A 240 9.61 5.22 -14.33
CA SER A 240 8.21 4.96 -14.68
C SER A 240 7.25 5.26 -13.53
N THR A 241 5.99 5.47 -13.88
CA THR A 241 4.89 5.57 -12.93
C THR A 241 3.60 4.98 -13.50
N ALA A 242 2.78 4.41 -12.63
CA ALA A 242 1.42 3.96 -12.91
C ALA A 242 0.42 4.53 -11.89
N TYR A 243 -0.84 4.62 -12.29
CA TYR A 243 -1.97 4.75 -11.38
C TYR A 243 -3.07 3.79 -11.78
N THR A 244 -3.62 3.08 -10.80
CA THR A 244 -4.34 1.83 -11.05
C THR A 244 -5.46 1.63 -10.02
N PRO A 245 -6.74 1.62 -10.43
CA PRO A 245 -7.81 1.08 -9.60
C PRO A 245 -7.78 -0.45 -9.61
N HIS A 246 -7.90 -1.05 -8.43
CA HIS A 246 -8.05 -2.49 -8.22
C HIS A 246 -9.39 -2.78 -7.52
N ALA A 247 -10.27 -3.47 -8.25
CA ALA A 247 -11.59 -3.81 -7.75
C ALA A 247 -11.58 -5.14 -7.00
N CYS A 248 -12.35 -5.23 -5.93
CA CYS A 248 -12.64 -6.48 -5.23
C CYS A 248 -14.14 -6.69 -5.12
N THR A 249 -14.57 -7.95 -5.18
CA THR A 249 -15.99 -8.30 -4.97
C THR A 249 -16.44 -8.00 -3.55
N GLU A 250 -15.50 -8.02 -2.59
CA GLU A 250 -15.68 -7.54 -1.23
C GLU A 250 -14.88 -6.25 -1.05
N ILE A 251 -15.56 -5.15 -0.68
CA ILE A 251 -14.95 -3.81 -0.67
C ILE A 251 -13.95 -3.66 0.48
N GLY A 252 -14.42 -3.87 1.71
CA GLY A 252 -13.60 -3.73 2.91
C GLY A 252 -12.73 -4.96 3.18
N GLN A 253 -11.90 -4.86 4.22
CA GLN A 253 -11.03 -5.97 4.62
C GLN A 253 -11.78 -7.29 4.82
N SER A 254 -11.27 -8.34 4.19
CA SER A 254 -11.67 -9.73 4.41
C SER A 254 -10.47 -10.68 4.36
N ARG A 255 -10.62 -11.84 5.01
CA ARG A 255 -9.56 -12.85 5.10
C ARG A 255 -9.79 -13.96 4.08
N CYS A 256 -8.76 -14.31 3.33
CA CYS A 256 -8.74 -15.44 2.40
C CYS A 256 -7.82 -16.56 2.93
N GLU A 257 -7.83 -17.73 2.30
CA GLU A 257 -7.04 -18.90 2.70
C GLU A 257 -6.26 -19.53 1.54
N GLY A 258 -4.94 -19.70 1.72
CA GLY A 258 -4.06 -20.39 0.79
C GLY A 258 -4.07 -19.81 -0.62
N ASP A 259 -3.99 -20.68 -1.63
CA ASP A 259 -3.95 -20.25 -3.03
C ASP A 259 -5.27 -19.64 -3.53
N SER A 260 -6.39 -19.84 -2.81
CA SER A 260 -7.66 -19.18 -3.11
C SER A 260 -7.66 -17.68 -2.80
N CYS A 261 -6.60 -17.18 -2.14
CA CYS A 261 -6.36 -15.75 -2.01
C CYS A 261 -6.15 -15.06 -3.36
N GLY A 262 -5.66 -15.77 -4.39
CA GLY A 262 -5.14 -15.11 -5.59
C GLY A 262 -3.90 -14.28 -5.27
N GLY A 263 -3.71 -13.20 -6.03
CA GLY A 263 -2.56 -12.31 -5.88
C GLY A 263 -1.26 -12.89 -6.41
N THR A 264 -0.21 -12.08 -6.37
CA THR A 264 1.06 -12.40 -7.04
C THR A 264 1.78 -13.63 -6.48
N TYR A 265 1.61 -13.94 -5.18
CA TYR A 265 2.26 -15.06 -4.51
C TYR A 265 1.34 -16.30 -4.38
N SER A 266 0.53 -16.58 -5.39
CA SER A 266 -0.32 -17.78 -5.49
C SER A 266 -0.09 -18.52 -6.81
N SER A 267 -0.62 -19.74 -6.90
CA SER A 267 -0.57 -20.55 -8.14
C SER A 267 -1.42 -19.98 -9.28
N ASP A 268 -2.47 -19.23 -8.97
CA ASP A 268 -3.28 -18.48 -9.92
C ASP A 268 -3.65 -17.13 -9.30
N ARG A 269 -3.03 -16.05 -9.78
CA ARG A 269 -3.24 -14.69 -9.27
C ARG A 269 -4.69 -14.20 -9.36
N TYR A 270 -5.51 -14.81 -10.21
CA TYR A 270 -6.89 -14.39 -10.48
C TYR A 270 -7.95 -15.18 -9.71
N SER A 271 -7.56 -16.17 -8.91
CA SER A 271 -8.46 -17.08 -8.18
C SER A 271 -9.18 -16.39 -7.02
N GLY A 272 -8.64 -15.27 -6.53
CA GLY A 272 -9.10 -14.53 -5.36
C GLY A 272 -10.35 -13.67 -5.58
N VAL A 273 -10.71 -12.92 -4.54
CA VAL A 273 -11.85 -11.97 -4.55
C VAL A 273 -11.48 -10.61 -5.14
N CYS A 274 -10.18 -10.33 -5.26
CA CYS A 274 -9.63 -9.09 -5.76
C CYS A 274 -9.00 -9.25 -7.14
N ASP A 275 -8.98 -8.16 -7.88
CA ASP A 275 -8.22 -8.03 -9.11
C ASP A 275 -6.76 -7.65 -8.81
N ALA A 276 -5.85 -8.60 -9.04
CA ALA A 276 -4.43 -8.41 -8.78
C ALA A 276 -3.73 -7.52 -9.83
N ASP A 277 -4.35 -7.24 -10.98
CA ASP A 277 -3.71 -6.53 -12.10
C ASP A 277 -4.15 -5.07 -12.19
N GLY A 278 -5.43 -4.80 -11.90
CA GLY A 278 -6.02 -3.48 -12.02
C GLY A 278 -6.29 -3.07 -13.47
N CYS A 279 -6.76 -1.84 -13.62
CA CYS A 279 -6.80 -1.15 -14.91
C CYS A 279 -5.81 0.01 -14.91
N ASP A 280 -4.57 -0.26 -15.29
CA ASP A 280 -3.44 0.66 -15.12
C ASP A 280 -3.35 1.74 -16.20
N PHE A 281 -2.83 2.90 -15.81
CA PHE A 281 -2.33 3.90 -16.76
C PHE A 281 -0.87 4.24 -16.40
N ASN A 282 0.04 3.70 -17.20
CA ASN A 282 1.45 4.09 -17.24
C ASN A 282 1.72 4.76 -18.61
N SER A 283 2.16 6.02 -18.62
CA SER A 283 2.37 6.79 -19.87
C SER A 283 3.28 6.08 -20.87
N PHE A 284 4.36 5.44 -20.41
CA PHE A 284 5.27 4.68 -21.27
C PHE A 284 4.56 3.45 -21.84
N ARG A 285 3.82 2.71 -21.00
CA ARG A 285 3.04 1.52 -21.42
C ARG A 285 1.93 1.88 -22.40
N MET A 286 1.36 3.08 -22.27
CA MET A 286 0.39 3.64 -23.20
C MET A 286 1.04 4.31 -24.43
N GLY A 287 2.35 4.13 -24.64
CA GLY A 287 3.08 4.49 -25.86
C GLY A 287 3.83 5.83 -25.81
N ASP A 288 3.54 6.73 -24.86
CA ASP A 288 4.29 7.99 -24.73
C ASP A 288 5.55 7.81 -23.86
N LYS A 289 6.62 7.37 -24.53
CA LYS A 289 7.92 7.13 -23.90
C LYS A 289 8.64 8.42 -23.47
N SER A 290 8.15 9.60 -23.87
CA SER A 290 8.79 10.90 -23.65
C SER A 290 8.16 11.72 -22.51
N PHE A 291 7.08 11.20 -21.91
CA PHE A 291 6.28 11.96 -20.97
C PHE A 291 6.88 12.03 -19.57
N TYR A 292 7.27 10.89 -18.99
CA TYR A 292 7.70 10.78 -17.59
C TYR A 292 9.11 10.21 -17.49
N GLY A 293 9.98 10.85 -16.71
CA GLY A 293 11.35 10.42 -16.42
C GLY A 293 12.34 11.58 -16.33
N LYS A 294 13.64 11.29 -16.15
CA LYS A 294 14.66 12.33 -15.94
C LYS A 294 14.79 13.21 -17.18
N GLY A 295 14.52 14.52 -17.04
CA GLY A 295 14.57 15.49 -18.14
C GLY A 295 13.42 15.38 -19.16
N LYS A 296 12.39 14.59 -18.89
CA LYS A 296 11.20 14.43 -19.74
C LYS A 296 10.14 15.51 -19.40
N THR A 297 8.94 15.40 -20.00
CA THR A 297 7.86 16.40 -19.82
C THR A 297 7.50 16.60 -18.34
N VAL A 298 7.36 15.50 -17.60
CA VAL A 298 7.38 15.45 -16.14
C VAL A 298 8.78 14.99 -15.73
N ASP A 299 9.61 15.95 -15.32
CA ASP A 299 11.04 15.77 -15.04
C ASP A 299 11.23 15.16 -13.64
N THR A 300 11.54 13.88 -13.57
CA THR A 300 11.70 13.15 -12.30
C THR A 300 12.99 13.50 -11.54
N SER A 301 13.88 14.32 -12.12
CA SER A 301 15.08 14.81 -11.41
C SER A 301 14.76 15.87 -10.35
N LYS A 302 13.49 16.31 -10.26
CA LYS A 302 13.01 17.35 -9.35
C LYS A 302 11.65 16.98 -8.80
N LYS A 303 11.30 17.57 -7.66
CA LYS A 303 9.94 17.52 -7.12
C LYS A 303 8.89 18.04 -8.12
N PHE A 304 7.73 17.40 -8.15
CA PHE A 304 6.54 17.84 -8.88
C PHE A 304 5.28 17.51 -8.08
N THR A 305 4.16 18.14 -8.45
CA THR A 305 2.83 17.85 -7.91
C THR A 305 2.14 16.80 -8.76
N VAL A 306 1.47 15.84 -8.11
CA VAL A 306 0.56 14.87 -8.72
C VAL A 306 -0.85 15.18 -8.26
N VAL A 307 -1.78 15.29 -9.21
CA VAL A 307 -3.20 15.56 -8.97
C VAL A 307 -4.00 14.40 -9.54
N THR A 308 -4.87 13.81 -8.71
CA THR A 308 -5.80 12.76 -9.14
C THR A 308 -7.23 13.19 -8.83
N GLN A 309 -8.09 13.16 -9.85
CA GLN A 309 -9.50 13.51 -9.76
C GLN A 309 -10.37 12.29 -9.98
N PHE A 310 -11.40 12.15 -9.17
CA PHE A 310 -12.40 11.09 -9.27
C PHE A 310 -13.73 11.72 -9.69
N VAL A 311 -13.96 11.81 -10.99
CA VAL A 311 -15.14 12.48 -11.56
C VAL A 311 -16.24 11.46 -11.80
N GLY A 312 -17.49 11.78 -11.44
CA GLY A 312 -18.60 10.84 -11.61
C GLY A 312 -18.65 9.72 -10.56
N SER A 313 -19.43 8.68 -10.83
CA SER A 313 -19.71 7.57 -9.90
C SER A 313 -20.18 6.31 -10.63
N GLY A 314 -20.12 5.16 -9.98
CA GLY A 314 -20.51 3.90 -10.62
C GLY A 314 -19.63 3.60 -11.82
N ASP A 315 -20.21 3.06 -12.89
CA ASP A 315 -19.48 2.77 -14.14
C ASP A 315 -19.06 4.03 -14.92
N SER A 316 -19.61 5.20 -14.56
CA SER A 316 -19.22 6.50 -15.15
C SER A 316 -18.12 7.22 -14.36
N LEU A 317 -17.50 6.54 -13.39
CA LEU A 317 -16.31 7.05 -12.72
C LEU A 317 -15.18 7.25 -13.77
N ASP A 318 -14.58 8.43 -13.75
CA ASP A 318 -13.45 8.84 -14.60
C ASP A 318 -12.31 9.31 -13.70
N ILE A 319 -11.21 8.55 -13.69
CA ILE A 319 -10.04 8.84 -12.87
C ILE A 319 -9.04 9.61 -13.71
N LYS A 320 -8.94 10.92 -13.47
CA LYS A 320 -8.08 11.84 -14.23
C LYS A 320 -6.79 12.12 -13.50
N ARG A 321 -5.75 12.38 -14.28
CA ARG A 321 -4.40 12.70 -13.81
C ARG A 321 -3.94 14.04 -14.38
N PHE A 322 -3.35 14.86 -13.51
CA PHE A 322 -2.59 16.06 -13.89
C PHE A 322 -1.29 16.10 -13.08
N TYR A 323 -0.33 16.85 -13.60
CA TYR A 323 0.92 17.17 -12.93
C TYR A 323 1.10 18.68 -12.85
N VAL A 324 1.83 19.16 -11.85
CA VAL A 324 2.30 20.56 -11.81
C VAL A 324 3.79 20.59 -11.57
N GLN A 325 4.53 21.18 -12.50
CA GLN A 325 5.99 21.33 -12.38
C GLN A 325 6.44 22.65 -12.98
N GLY A 326 7.34 23.36 -12.27
CA GLY A 326 7.80 24.68 -12.70
C GLY A 326 6.66 25.70 -12.86
N GLY A 327 5.59 25.57 -12.07
CA GLY A 327 4.40 26.43 -12.15
C GLY A 327 3.48 26.15 -13.34
N LYS A 328 3.74 25.12 -14.15
CA LYS A 328 2.91 24.74 -15.30
C LYS A 328 2.05 23.54 -14.97
N VAL A 329 0.76 23.62 -15.29
CA VAL A 329 -0.15 22.47 -15.29
C VAL A 329 0.11 21.63 -16.54
N ILE A 330 0.29 20.33 -16.34
CA ILE A 330 0.55 19.34 -17.38
C ILE A 330 -0.58 18.31 -17.29
N GLY A 331 -1.41 18.21 -18.34
CA GLY A 331 -2.38 17.12 -18.43
C GLY A 331 -1.68 15.78 -18.63
N ASN A 332 -2.30 14.69 -18.20
CA ASN A 332 -1.78 13.34 -18.46
C ASN A 332 -1.56 13.10 -19.97
N SER A 333 -0.57 12.28 -20.31
CA SER A 333 -0.26 11.90 -21.70
C SER A 333 -1.47 11.26 -22.37
N GLN A 334 -1.66 11.50 -23.67
CA GLN A 334 -2.62 10.73 -24.46
C GLN A 334 -2.08 9.33 -24.72
N SER A 335 -2.93 8.32 -24.64
CA SER A 335 -2.60 6.99 -25.14
C SER A 335 -2.29 7.05 -26.64
N GLN A 336 -1.21 6.37 -27.04
CA GLN A 336 -0.76 6.19 -28.42
C GLN A 336 -0.96 4.76 -28.91
N ILE A 337 -1.60 3.90 -28.12
CA ILE A 337 -1.93 2.52 -28.49
C ILE A 337 -3.11 2.52 -29.44
N GLU A 338 -2.99 1.82 -30.56
CA GLU A 338 -4.07 1.68 -31.55
C GLU A 338 -5.33 1.09 -30.87
N GLY A 339 -6.48 1.74 -31.08
CA GLY A 339 -7.75 1.33 -30.49
C GLY A 339 -7.96 1.75 -29.02
N VAL A 340 -6.95 2.29 -28.34
CA VAL A 340 -7.06 2.77 -26.95
C VAL A 340 -6.82 4.28 -26.91
N THR A 341 -7.89 5.06 -26.81
CA THR A 341 -7.83 6.53 -26.86
C THR A 341 -8.07 7.19 -25.50
N GLY A 342 -7.55 8.40 -25.32
CA GLY A 342 -7.78 9.22 -24.12
C GLY A 342 -6.58 9.26 -23.18
N ASN A 343 -6.73 10.00 -22.08
CA ASN A 343 -5.68 10.23 -21.08
C ASN A 343 -6.18 10.07 -19.63
N SER A 344 -7.27 9.35 -19.43
CA SER A 344 -7.85 9.06 -18.11
C SER A 344 -8.41 7.64 -18.08
N ILE A 345 -8.65 7.11 -16.88
CA ILE A 345 -9.13 5.74 -16.69
C ILE A 345 -10.65 5.75 -16.57
N THR A 346 -11.31 5.31 -17.63
CA THR A 346 -12.77 5.08 -17.72
C THR A 346 -13.05 3.60 -17.99
N THR A 347 -14.31 3.16 -17.85
CA THR A 347 -14.71 1.79 -18.21
C THR A 347 -14.32 1.45 -19.66
N ASP A 348 -14.60 2.35 -20.60
CA ASP A 348 -14.28 2.16 -22.02
C ASP A 348 -12.76 2.09 -22.28
N PHE A 349 -11.97 2.90 -21.57
CA PHE A 349 -10.51 2.84 -21.64
C PHE A 349 -10.01 1.47 -21.19
N CYS A 350 -10.51 0.93 -20.07
CA CYS A 350 -10.10 -0.37 -19.55
C CYS A 350 -10.46 -1.53 -20.49
N ASP A 351 -11.69 -1.51 -21.02
CA ASP A 351 -12.15 -2.53 -21.97
C ASP A 351 -11.24 -2.56 -23.22
N ALA A 352 -10.94 -1.38 -23.78
CA ALA A 352 -10.05 -1.26 -24.92
C ALA A 352 -8.59 -1.64 -24.60
N GLN A 353 -8.07 -1.19 -23.44
CA GLN A 353 -6.70 -1.43 -23.00
C GLN A 353 -6.42 -2.91 -22.81
N LYS A 354 -7.29 -3.62 -22.07
CA LYS A 354 -7.15 -5.06 -21.83
C LYS A 354 -7.27 -5.86 -23.13
N GLN A 355 -8.17 -5.46 -24.03
CA GLN A 355 -8.27 -6.08 -25.35
C GLN A 355 -7.00 -5.88 -26.19
N ALA A 356 -6.49 -4.65 -26.27
CA ALA A 356 -5.32 -4.32 -27.07
C ALA A 356 -4.03 -4.99 -26.55
N PHE A 357 -3.90 -5.16 -25.24
CA PHE A 357 -2.75 -5.81 -24.61
C PHE A 357 -2.89 -7.34 -24.52
N GLY A 358 -4.09 -7.87 -24.75
CA GLY A 358 -4.37 -9.31 -24.58
C GLY A 358 -4.33 -9.77 -23.12
N ASP A 359 -4.50 -8.83 -22.18
CA ASP A 359 -4.51 -9.09 -20.74
C ASP A 359 -5.88 -9.62 -20.30
N ARG A 360 -5.91 -10.47 -19.26
CA ARG A 360 -7.17 -10.88 -18.64
C ARG A 360 -7.86 -9.66 -18.03
N HIS A 361 -9.16 -9.52 -18.27
CA HIS A 361 -9.93 -8.39 -17.73
C HIS A 361 -10.50 -8.67 -16.32
N SER A 362 -9.65 -9.13 -15.39
CA SER A 362 -10.05 -9.42 -14.00
C SER A 362 -10.66 -8.21 -13.29
N TYR A 363 -10.20 -6.98 -13.59
CA TYR A 363 -10.82 -5.76 -13.07
C TYR A 363 -12.34 -5.72 -13.28
N LYS A 364 -12.81 -6.05 -14.49
CA LYS A 364 -14.24 -6.09 -14.84
C LYS A 364 -14.94 -7.26 -14.15
N GLU A 365 -14.30 -8.42 -14.09
CA GLU A 365 -14.80 -9.61 -13.40
C GLU A 365 -15.04 -9.37 -11.90
N LYS A 366 -14.23 -8.52 -11.26
CA LYS A 366 -14.26 -8.26 -9.81
C LYS A 366 -15.00 -6.97 -9.42
N GLY A 367 -15.71 -6.36 -10.36
CA GLY A 367 -16.64 -5.25 -10.09
C GLY A 367 -16.33 -3.93 -10.80
N GLY A 368 -15.17 -3.82 -11.44
CA GLY A 368 -14.78 -2.69 -12.28
C GLY A 368 -14.94 -1.33 -11.61
N HIS A 369 -15.23 -0.30 -12.42
CA HIS A 369 -15.44 1.07 -11.95
C HIS A 369 -16.58 1.20 -10.95
N ALA A 370 -17.69 0.47 -11.10
CA ALA A 370 -18.75 0.48 -10.10
C ALA A 370 -18.29 -0.02 -8.73
N GLY A 371 -17.48 -1.09 -8.68
CA GLY A 371 -16.86 -1.59 -7.45
C GLY A 371 -15.91 -0.57 -6.85
N MET A 372 -14.98 -0.05 -7.65
CA MET A 372 -14.01 0.96 -7.23
C MET A 372 -14.69 2.23 -6.73
N SER A 373 -15.74 2.70 -7.41
CA SER A 373 -16.52 3.87 -7.01
C SER A 373 -17.16 3.69 -5.62
N LYS A 374 -17.62 2.47 -5.28
CA LYS A 374 -18.15 2.16 -3.95
C LYS A 374 -17.05 2.24 -2.88
N ALA A 375 -15.88 1.66 -3.14
CA ALA A 375 -14.74 1.73 -2.23
C ALA A 375 -14.28 3.18 -1.98
N LEU A 376 -14.10 3.97 -3.04
CA LEU A 376 -13.71 5.39 -2.95
C LEU A 376 -14.73 6.25 -2.20
N THR A 377 -16.03 5.89 -2.28
CA THR A 377 -17.10 6.57 -1.54
C THR A 377 -17.13 6.13 -0.06
N GLY A 378 -16.78 4.87 0.22
CA GLY A 378 -16.87 4.25 1.55
C GLY A 378 -15.82 4.71 2.56
N GLY A 379 -14.78 5.42 2.11
CA GLY A 379 -13.67 5.84 2.95
C GLY A 379 -12.53 4.82 2.91
N MET A 380 -11.32 5.30 2.63
CA MET A 380 -10.12 4.48 2.52
C MET A 380 -8.97 5.07 3.34
N VAL A 381 -8.05 4.22 3.78
CA VAL A 381 -6.83 4.61 4.51
C VAL A 381 -5.76 5.00 3.50
N LEU A 382 -5.11 6.14 3.74
CA LEU A 382 -3.93 6.56 2.96
C LEU A 382 -2.69 5.79 3.41
N VAL A 383 -2.03 5.16 2.44
CA VAL A 383 -0.77 4.43 2.61
C VAL A 383 0.36 5.13 1.85
N MET A 384 1.54 5.21 2.47
CA MET A 384 2.78 5.70 1.85
C MET A 384 3.89 4.71 2.16
N SER A 385 4.59 4.24 1.12
CA SER A 385 5.57 3.15 1.25
C SER A 385 6.76 3.31 0.31
N LEU A 386 7.82 2.56 0.60
CA LEU A 386 8.96 2.38 -0.26
C LEU A 386 9.41 0.92 -0.18
N TRP A 387 9.45 0.23 -1.31
CA TRP A 387 9.70 -1.21 -1.38
C TRP A 387 10.39 -1.62 -2.69
N ASP A 388 10.99 -2.81 -2.67
CA ASP A 388 11.46 -3.57 -3.82
C ASP A 388 10.65 -4.87 -3.97
N ASP A 389 10.64 -5.45 -5.16
CA ASP A 389 9.70 -6.51 -5.51
C ASP A 389 10.38 -7.87 -5.61
N HIS A 390 10.05 -8.73 -4.64
CA HIS A 390 10.58 -10.08 -4.53
C HIS A 390 9.86 -11.10 -5.45
N ALA A 391 8.80 -10.71 -6.17
CA ALA A 391 8.13 -11.58 -7.13
C ALA A 391 8.59 -11.32 -8.58
N ALA A 392 8.62 -10.05 -8.98
CA ALA A 392 8.82 -9.67 -10.38
C ALA A 392 9.82 -8.53 -10.57
N ASN A 393 10.65 -8.24 -9.56
CA ASN A 393 11.75 -7.28 -9.64
C ASN A 393 11.31 -5.87 -10.10
N MET A 394 10.04 -5.50 -9.91
CA MET A 394 9.44 -4.24 -10.36
C MET A 394 9.34 -4.09 -11.88
N LEU A 395 9.60 -5.14 -12.64
CA LEU A 395 9.64 -5.10 -14.11
C LEU A 395 8.26 -4.78 -14.71
N TRP A 396 7.19 -5.14 -13.99
CA TRP A 396 5.80 -4.80 -14.33
C TRP A 396 5.51 -3.29 -14.26
N LEU A 397 6.39 -2.49 -13.64
CA LEU A 397 6.28 -1.04 -13.55
C LEU A 397 7.25 -0.35 -14.53
N ASP A 398 8.52 -0.75 -14.55
CA ASP A 398 9.60 0.06 -15.13
C ASP A 398 10.43 -0.59 -16.24
N SER A 399 10.08 -1.81 -16.67
CA SER A 399 10.82 -2.57 -17.68
C SER A 399 9.88 -3.19 -18.73
N SER A 400 10.36 -4.21 -19.44
CA SER A 400 9.54 -5.07 -20.31
C SER A 400 9.05 -6.28 -19.51
N TYR A 401 7.73 -6.46 -19.45
CA TYR A 401 7.13 -7.55 -18.69
C TYR A 401 5.90 -8.15 -19.40
N PRO A 402 5.89 -9.49 -19.62
CA PRO A 402 6.93 -10.47 -19.26
C PRO A 402 8.23 -10.33 -20.08
N THR A 403 9.34 -10.86 -19.55
CA THR A 403 10.71 -10.59 -20.04
C THR A 403 11.08 -11.31 -21.34
N ASP A 404 10.28 -12.28 -21.77
CA ASP A 404 10.47 -13.07 -23.00
C ASP A 404 9.74 -12.48 -24.22
N LYS A 405 9.03 -11.37 -24.07
CA LYS A 405 8.26 -10.72 -25.13
C LYS A 405 8.97 -9.49 -25.67
N ASP A 406 8.68 -9.17 -26.92
CA ASP A 406 9.19 -7.96 -27.57
C ASP A 406 8.55 -6.71 -26.93
N ALA A 407 9.40 -5.81 -26.42
CA ALA A 407 9.01 -4.55 -25.79
C ALA A 407 8.18 -3.62 -26.70
N SER A 408 8.22 -3.81 -28.01
CA SER A 408 7.39 -3.08 -28.98
C SER A 408 5.96 -3.61 -29.09
N THR A 409 5.68 -4.81 -28.59
CA THR A 409 4.32 -5.35 -28.49
C THR A 409 3.51 -4.50 -27.51
N PRO A 410 2.29 -4.05 -27.88
CA PRO A 410 1.43 -3.26 -27.00
C PRO A 410 1.28 -3.90 -25.61
N GLY A 411 1.53 -3.11 -24.56
CA GLY A 411 1.39 -3.54 -23.17
C GLY A 411 2.63 -4.21 -22.55
N ILE A 412 3.64 -4.57 -23.34
CA ILE A 412 4.85 -5.25 -22.82
C ILE A 412 5.86 -4.26 -22.23
N GLY A 413 6.25 -3.22 -22.98
CA GLY A 413 7.20 -2.21 -22.51
C GLY A 413 6.55 -1.19 -21.59
N ARG A 414 7.10 -1.01 -20.39
CA ARG A 414 6.52 -0.19 -19.29
C ARG A 414 7.50 0.84 -18.72
N GLY A 415 8.76 0.74 -19.11
CA GLY A 415 9.82 1.72 -18.86
C GLY A 415 11.10 1.34 -19.57
N GLU A 416 12.16 2.08 -19.24
CA GLU A 416 13.48 1.97 -19.86
C GLU A 416 14.46 1.13 -19.04
N CYS A 417 14.02 0.54 -17.92
CA CYS A 417 14.89 -0.31 -17.10
C CYS A 417 15.17 -1.64 -17.82
N GLU A 418 16.39 -2.12 -17.67
CA GLU A 418 16.80 -3.44 -18.19
C GLU A 418 16.01 -4.56 -17.51
N THR A 419 15.71 -5.64 -18.22
CA THR A 419 14.98 -6.80 -17.68
C THR A 419 15.75 -7.57 -16.61
N THR A 420 17.06 -7.29 -16.44
CA THR A 420 17.91 -7.82 -15.39
C THR A 420 18.00 -6.91 -14.16
N SER A 421 17.30 -5.77 -14.15
CA SER A 421 17.26 -4.87 -13.01
C SER A 421 16.32 -5.38 -11.90
N GLY A 422 16.35 -4.73 -10.74
CA GLY A 422 15.33 -4.89 -9.71
C GLY A 422 15.41 -6.12 -8.83
N VAL A 423 16.40 -7.00 -9.01
CA VAL A 423 16.66 -8.11 -8.08
C VAL A 423 16.87 -7.51 -6.67
N PRO A 424 16.05 -7.86 -5.66
CA PRO A 424 16.09 -7.23 -4.33
C PRO A 424 17.50 -7.12 -3.74
N ALA A 425 18.21 -8.24 -3.66
CA ALA A 425 19.58 -8.29 -3.13
C ALA A 425 20.56 -7.33 -3.86
N ASP A 426 20.39 -7.11 -5.15
CA ASP A 426 21.21 -6.17 -5.92
C ASP A 426 20.81 -4.72 -5.63
N VAL A 427 19.52 -4.41 -5.57
CA VAL A 427 19.04 -3.04 -5.33
C VAL A 427 19.33 -2.60 -3.89
N GLU A 428 19.09 -3.47 -2.90
CA GLU A 428 19.43 -3.23 -1.49
C GLU A 428 20.92 -2.92 -1.30
N LYS A 429 21.78 -3.64 -2.01
CA LYS A 429 23.24 -3.46 -1.96
C LYS A 429 23.70 -2.22 -2.70
N ASN A 430 23.19 -1.99 -3.91
CA ASN A 430 23.71 -0.97 -4.82
C ASN A 430 23.06 0.40 -4.61
N SER A 431 21.85 0.45 -4.07
CA SER A 431 21.08 1.68 -3.84
C SER A 431 20.55 1.83 -2.40
N PRO A 432 21.35 1.53 -1.34
CA PRO A 432 20.85 1.57 0.03
C PRO A 432 20.42 2.98 0.48
N GLY A 433 20.99 4.01 -0.13
CA GLY A 433 20.66 5.41 0.12
C GLY A 433 19.44 5.93 -0.64
N ALA A 434 18.74 5.08 -1.40
CA ALA A 434 17.52 5.46 -2.10
C ALA A 434 16.44 5.93 -1.13
N SER A 435 15.62 6.88 -1.58
CA SER A 435 14.58 7.48 -0.74
C SER A 435 13.48 8.13 -1.58
N VAL A 436 12.29 8.22 -1.00
CA VAL A 436 11.16 8.98 -1.53
C VAL A 436 10.71 10.04 -0.53
N ILE A 437 10.23 11.17 -1.05
CA ILE A 437 9.62 12.22 -0.22
C ILE A 437 8.20 12.48 -0.71
N TYR A 438 7.22 12.23 0.15
CA TYR A 438 5.83 12.65 -0.04
C TYR A 438 5.57 13.91 0.74
N SER A 439 4.94 14.91 0.14
CA SER A 439 4.67 16.15 0.84
C SER A 439 3.42 16.86 0.36
N ASN A 440 2.97 17.86 1.12
CA ASN A 440 1.96 18.83 0.66
C ASN A 440 0.63 18.17 0.23
N ILE A 441 0.19 17.15 0.98
CA ILE A 441 -1.06 16.45 0.72
C ILE A 441 -2.24 17.43 0.83
N LYS A 442 -3.11 17.43 -0.16
CA LYS A 442 -4.31 18.26 -0.27
C LYS A 442 -5.49 17.42 -0.75
N VAL A 443 -6.65 17.61 -0.11
CA VAL A 443 -7.90 16.92 -0.50
C VAL A 443 -9.06 17.90 -0.53
N GLY A 444 -9.87 17.86 -1.58
CA GLY A 444 -11.04 18.73 -1.69
C GLY A 444 -11.94 18.41 -2.88
N PRO A 445 -12.89 19.29 -3.22
CA PRO A 445 -13.61 19.22 -4.49
C PRO A 445 -12.67 19.32 -5.70
N ILE A 446 -13.16 18.91 -6.87
CA ILE A 446 -12.46 19.06 -8.15
C ILE A 446 -11.96 20.49 -8.35
N ASN A 447 -10.70 20.63 -8.79
CA ASN A 447 -9.99 21.89 -9.05
C ASN A 447 -9.77 22.78 -7.82
N SER A 448 -9.82 22.22 -6.60
CA SER A 448 -9.59 23.00 -5.37
C SER A 448 -8.15 22.93 -4.86
N THR A 449 -7.35 21.96 -5.30
CA THR A 449 -6.06 21.63 -4.68
C THR A 449 -4.84 22.04 -5.52
N PHE A 450 -5.05 22.46 -6.78
CA PHE A 450 -3.97 22.83 -7.70
C PHE A 450 -4.32 24.03 -8.59
N GLY A 451 -3.27 24.56 -9.24
CA GLY A 451 -3.31 25.67 -10.19
C GLY A 451 -3.33 27.04 -9.56
#